data_AF-A0AAU6Z536-F1
#
_entry.id   AF-A0AAU6Z536-F1
#
_cell.length_a   1.000
_cell.length_b   1.000
_cell.length_c   1.000
_cell.angle_alpha   90.00
_cell.angle_beta   90.00
_cell.angle_gamma   90.00
#
_symmetry.space_group_name_H-M   'P 1'
#
loop_
_entity.id
_entity.type
_entity.pdbx_description
1 polymer ?
#
loop_
_entity_poly.entity_id
_entity_poly.type
_entity_poly.pdbx_seq_one_letter_code
_entity_poly.pdbx_strand_id
1 'polypeptide(L)'
;MEFVVVRADHAHDRVPAATYVARTLLASIGRVDSVAYWTFTDVFEENGAGDELVHGGLGMISLPGVVQPTFHAYRMLHQLGDELLSRSDELTVTRHFGSGRIAAIVCHYPDDVTVSVPASFDSREVADRTQQTGTVRPLKLALQNLAAAAVVRVEILDPQHGAGADHYPMRSCRCARLAIRG
;
A
#
# COMPACT_ATOMS: atom_id res chain seq x y z
N MET A 1 -23.47 18.32 -21.34
CA MET A 1 -22.05 18.09 -21.04
C MET A 1 -21.96 17.94 -19.54
N GLU A 2 -22.00 16.71 -19.04
CA GLU A 2 -21.83 16.42 -17.62
C GLU A 2 -20.33 16.47 -17.36
N PHE A 3 -19.86 17.46 -16.62
CA PHE A 3 -18.50 17.46 -16.13
C PHE A 3 -18.42 16.33 -15.11
N VAL A 4 -17.66 15.28 -15.42
CA VAL A 4 -17.27 14.30 -14.40
C VAL A 4 -16.31 15.03 -13.48
N VAL A 5 -16.86 15.64 -12.42
CA VAL A 5 -16.02 16.19 -11.35
C VAL A 5 -15.51 15.00 -10.55
N VAL A 6 -14.19 14.83 -10.47
CA VAL A 6 -13.57 13.83 -9.60
C VAL A 6 -13.90 14.19 -8.16
N ARG A 7 -14.82 13.43 -7.57
CA ARG A 7 -15.21 13.60 -6.17
C ARG A 7 -14.10 13.11 -5.25
N ALA A 8 -13.89 13.82 -4.15
CA ALA A 8 -13.00 13.39 -3.08
C ALA A 8 -13.45 12.01 -2.55
N ASP A 9 -12.52 11.07 -2.49
CA ASP A 9 -12.74 9.74 -1.93
C ASP A 9 -11.77 9.54 -0.75
N HIS A 10 -12.31 9.59 0.46
CA HIS A 10 -11.52 9.45 1.68
C HIS A 10 -10.87 8.08 1.84
N ALA A 11 -11.21 7.10 1.00
CA ALA A 11 -10.54 5.80 1.00
C ALA A 11 -9.07 5.90 0.57
N HIS A 12 -8.70 6.86 -0.30
CA HIS A 12 -7.33 7.04 -0.80
C HIS A 12 -6.32 7.32 0.32
N ASP A 13 -6.80 7.99 1.37
CA ASP A 13 -5.98 8.38 2.51
C ASP A 13 -5.69 7.20 3.48
N ARG A 14 -6.31 6.02 3.26
CA ARG A 14 -6.30 4.90 4.21
C ARG A 14 -5.45 3.72 3.74
N VAL A 15 -5.00 2.92 4.71
CA VAL A 15 -4.16 1.72 4.46
C VAL A 15 -4.82 0.66 3.54
N PRO A 16 -6.15 0.44 3.55
CA PRO A 16 -6.80 -0.43 2.58
C PRO A 16 -6.48 -0.04 1.12
N ALA A 17 -6.49 1.26 0.78
CA ALA A 17 -6.15 1.71 -0.58
C ALA A 17 -4.70 1.38 -0.94
N ALA A 18 -3.74 1.68 -0.06
CA ALA A 18 -2.35 1.35 -0.27
C ALA A 18 -2.11 -0.16 -0.46
N THR A 19 -2.79 -0.98 0.34
CA THR A 19 -2.70 -2.45 0.25
C THR A 19 -3.31 -2.98 -1.04
N TYR A 20 -4.45 -2.42 -1.46
CA TYR A 20 -5.10 -2.78 -2.72
C TYR A 20 -4.24 -2.43 -3.93
N VAL A 21 -3.64 -1.23 -3.94
CA VAL A 21 -2.70 -0.79 -4.98
C VAL A 21 -1.51 -1.75 -5.06
N ALA A 22 -0.90 -2.11 -3.93
CA ALA A 22 0.22 -3.04 -3.91
C ALA A 22 -0.14 -4.41 -4.49
N ARG A 23 -1.28 -4.99 -4.07
CA ARG A 23 -1.77 -6.27 -4.61
C ARG A 23 -2.04 -6.18 -6.11
N THR A 24 -2.66 -5.11 -6.58
CA THR A 24 -2.96 -4.90 -8.00
C THR A 24 -1.69 -4.83 -8.84
N LEU A 25 -0.66 -4.11 -8.38
CA LEU A 25 0.63 -4.03 -9.08
C LEU A 25 1.34 -5.38 -9.12
N LEU A 26 1.37 -6.11 -8.00
CA LEU A 26 1.97 -7.45 -7.92
C LEU A 26 1.23 -8.48 -8.78
N ALA A 27 -0.09 -8.38 -8.84
CA ALA A 27 -0.93 -9.18 -9.72
C ALA A 27 -0.74 -8.79 -11.20
N SER A 28 -0.31 -7.57 -11.51
CA SER A 28 -0.13 -7.11 -12.89
C SER A 28 1.19 -7.59 -13.53
N ILE A 29 2.13 -8.13 -12.72
CA ILE A 29 3.41 -8.64 -13.22
C ILE A 29 3.18 -9.71 -14.30
N GLY A 30 3.73 -9.45 -15.50
CA GLY A 30 3.64 -10.31 -16.68
C GLY A 30 2.35 -10.18 -17.48
N ARG A 31 1.46 -9.23 -17.14
CA ARG A 31 0.15 -9.03 -17.80
C ARG A 31 0.05 -7.71 -18.56
N VAL A 32 0.81 -6.70 -18.14
CA VAL A 32 0.81 -5.35 -18.71
C VAL A 32 2.23 -4.81 -18.73
N ASP A 33 2.52 -3.91 -19.67
CA ASP A 33 3.83 -3.26 -19.78
C ASP A 33 4.03 -2.16 -18.73
N SER A 34 2.94 -1.48 -18.34
CA SER A 34 2.97 -0.42 -17.33
C SER A 34 1.61 -0.21 -16.68
N VAL A 35 1.63 0.29 -15.44
CA VAL A 35 0.44 0.76 -14.71
C VAL A 35 0.79 2.13 -14.14
N ALA A 36 0.00 3.14 -14.46
CA ALA A 36 0.16 4.48 -13.93
C ALA A 36 -0.88 4.73 -12.84
N TYR A 37 -0.42 5.04 -11.62
CA TYR A 37 -1.31 5.48 -10.55
C TYR A 37 -1.59 6.98 -10.68
N TRP A 38 -2.85 7.31 -10.58
CA TRP A 38 -3.36 8.67 -10.60
C TRP A 38 -3.69 9.04 -9.14
N THR A 39 -2.86 9.86 -8.45
CA THR A 39 -1.71 10.66 -8.92
C THR A 39 -0.52 10.62 -7.95
N PHE A 40 0.59 11.25 -8.35
CA PHE A 40 1.77 11.35 -7.49
C PHE A 40 1.62 12.38 -6.35
N THR A 41 0.73 13.38 -6.48
CA THR A 41 0.53 14.45 -5.50
C THR A 41 -0.88 15.04 -5.54
N ASP A 42 -1.31 15.61 -4.42
CA ASP A 42 -2.55 16.38 -4.26
C ASP A 42 -2.44 17.83 -4.77
N VAL A 43 -1.32 18.22 -5.39
CA VAL A 43 -1.30 19.42 -6.26
C VAL A 43 -2.17 19.12 -7.49
N PHE A 44 -3.47 19.28 -7.30
CA PHE A 44 -4.52 18.83 -8.22
C PHE A 44 -5.74 19.73 -8.09
N GLU A 45 -6.36 20.12 -9.21
CA GLU A 45 -7.40 21.18 -9.23
C GLU A 45 -8.71 20.79 -9.91
N GLU A 46 -8.90 19.52 -10.29
CA GLU A 46 -10.13 19.07 -10.97
C GLU A 46 -11.40 19.28 -10.13
N ASN A 47 -11.26 19.33 -8.81
CA ASN A 47 -12.33 19.62 -7.85
C ASN A 47 -12.03 20.87 -6.99
N GLY A 48 -11.20 21.78 -7.50
CA GLY A 48 -10.63 22.90 -6.73
C GLY A 48 -9.40 22.49 -5.90
N ALA A 49 -8.68 23.49 -5.39
CA ALA A 49 -7.53 23.26 -4.53
C ALA A 49 -8.04 22.77 -3.16
N GLY A 50 -7.74 21.51 -2.80
CA GLY A 50 -8.08 20.96 -1.49
C GLY A 50 -7.50 21.83 -0.35
N ASP A 51 -8.33 22.12 0.65
CA ASP A 51 -8.01 23.04 1.75
C ASP A 51 -7.66 22.34 3.08
N GLU A 52 -7.86 21.02 3.16
CA GLU A 52 -7.46 20.19 4.30
C GLU A 52 -6.16 19.41 4.06
N LEU A 53 -5.49 18.97 5.13
CA LEU A 53 -4.25 18.19 5.05
C LEU A 53 -4.44 16.80 4.41
N VAL A 54 -5.62 16.22 4.64
CA VAL A 54 -6.03 14.88 4.21
C VAL A 54 -7.48 15.00 3.79
N HIS A 55 -7.76 15.05 2.48
CA HIS A 55 -9.07 15.45 1.96
C HIS A 55 -9.69 14.45 0.96
N GLY A 56 -9.24 13.19 0.95
CA GLY A 56 -9.65 12.21 -0.05
C GLY A 56 -9.08 12.49 -1.45
N GLY A 57 -7.93 13.16 -1.49
CA GLY A 57 -7.19 13.44 -2.72
C GLY A 57 -6.70 12.17 -3.39
N LEU A 58 -6.31 12.28 -4.66
CA LEU A 58 -5.77 11.17 -5.44
C LEU A 58 -4.27 10.96 -5.21
N GLY A 59 -3.61 11.93 -4.60
CA GLY A 59 -2.17 12.04 -4.54
C GLY A 59 -1.54 11.19 -3.47
N MET A 60 -0.43 10.53 -3.82
CA MET A 60 0.42 9.85 -2.82
C MET A 60 1.07 10.81 -1.81
N ILE A 61 1.13 12.11 -2.12
CA ILE A 61 1.76 13.15 -1.32
C ILE A 61 0.78 14.33 -1.24
N SER A 62 0.39 14.69 -0.02
CA SER A 62 -0.55 15.80 0.19
C SER A 62 0.06 17.15 -0.18
N LEU A 63 -0.79 18.18 -0.30
CA LEU A 63 -0.37 19.54 -0.68
C LEU A 63 0.82 20.09 0.16
N PRO A 64 0.84 20.00 1.50
CA PRO A 64 1.98 20.42 2.31
C PRO A 64 3.15 19.41 2.34
N GLY A 65 3.09 18.33 1.57
CA GLY A 65 4.18 17.36 1.43
C GLY A 65 4.10 16.16 2.39
N VAL A 66 2.94 15.88 3.00
CA VAL A 66 2.80 14.69 3.87
C VAL A 66 2.61 13.44 3.02
N VAL A 67 3.43 12.43 3.28
CA VAL A 67 3.38 11.15 2.56
C VAL A 67 2.18 10.32 3.03
N GLN A 68 1.37 9.87 2.09
CA GLN A 68 0.20 9.04 2.34
C GLN A 68 0.56 7.54 2.36
N PRO A 69 -0.32 6.65 2.87
CA PRO A 69 -0.08 5.20 2.86
C PRO A 69 0.30 4.65 1.48
N THR A 70 -0.32 5.13 0.42
CA THR A 70 -0.05 4.66 -0.95
C THR A 70 1.39 4.96 -1.38
N PHE A 71 1.97 6.09 -0.96
CA PHE A 71 3.40 6.37 -1.16
C PHE A 71 4.28 5.27 -0.54
N HIS A 72 3.96 4.85 0.68
CA HIS A 72 4.71 3.80 1.36
C HIS A 72 4.58 2.43 0.68
N ALA A 73 3.41 2.10 0.13
CA ALA A 73 3.23 0.91 -0.69
C ALA A 73 4.15 0.93 -1.92
N TYR A 74 4.19 2.03 -2.67
CA TYR A 74 5.13 2.20 -3.79
C TYR A 74 6.59 2.11 -3.36
N ARG A 75 6.96 2.74 -2.24
CA ARG A 75 8.30 2.67 -1.66
C ARG A 75 8.70 1.23 -1.32
N MET A 76 7.78 0.44 -0.75
CA MET A 76 8.04 -0.97 -0.43
C MET A 76 8.19 -1.82 -1.68
N LEU A 77 7.34 -1.61 -2.69
CA LEU A 77 7.43 -2.28 -4.00
C LEU A 77 8.74 -1.97 -4.72
N HIS A 78 9.17 -0.71 -4.70
CA HIS A 78 10.43 -0.27 -5.31
C HIS A 78 11.67 -0.96 -4.70
N GLN A 79 11.56 -1.47 -3.47
CA GLN A 79 12.66 -2.15 -2.78
C GLN A 79 12.73 -3.67 -3.06
N LEU A 80 11.77 -4.21 -3.80
CA LEU A 80 11.81 -5.56 -4.35
C LEU A 80 12.96 -5.71 -5.35
N GLY A 81 13.36 -6.95 -5.58
CA GLY A 81 14.41 -7.32 -6.53
C GLY A 81 13.90 -7.48 -7.95
N ASP A 82 14.85 -7.65 -8.86
CA ASP A 82 14.65 -7.85 -10.29
C ASP A 82 14.41 -9.32 -10.68
N GLU A 83 14.70 -10.26 -9.78
CA GLU A 83 14.42 -11.68 -9.94
C GLU A 83 13.23 -12.11 -9.07
N LEU A 84 12.15 -12.62 -9.67
CA LEU A 84 11.01 -13.19 -8.96
C LEU A 84 11.31 -14.63 -8.51
N LEU A 85 11.37 -14.87 -7.20
CA LEU A 85 11.63 -16.20 -6.64
C LEU A 85 10.35 -17.00 -6.36
N SER A 86 9.32 -16.34 -5.83
CA SER A 86 8.05 -16.96 -5.49
C SER A 86 6.95 -15.90 -5.37
N ARG A 87 5.72 -16.29 -5.70
CA ARG A 87 4.52 -15.46 -5.56
C ARG A 87 3.31 -16.30 -5.20
N SER A 88 2.55 -15.83 -4.21
CA SER A 88 1.19 -16.24 -3.88
C SER A 88 0.28 -15.01 -3.83
N ASP A 89 -0.98 -15.18 -3.46
CA ASP A 89 -1.96 -14.07 -3.36
C ASP A 89 -1.60 -13.02 -2.31
N GLU A 90 -0.85 -13.42 -1.27
CA GLU A 90 -0.47 -12.55 -0.16
C GLU A 90 1.03 -12.25 -0.10
N LEU A 91 1.89 -13.14 -0.60
CA LEU A 91 3.34 -13.05 -0.44
C LEU A 91 4.03 -13.01 -1.80
N THR A 92 4.89 -12.02 -2.02
CA THR A 92 5.83 -12.00 -3.13
C THR A 92 7.26 -11.96 -2.61
N VAL A 93 8.13 -12.82 -3.14
CA VAL A 93 9.55 -12.94 -2.77
C VAL A 93 10.41 -12.73 -4.00
N THR A 94 11.42 -11.89 -3.86
CA THR A 94 12.33 -11.48 -4.93
C THR A 94 13.78 -11.50 -4.47
N ARG A 95 14.70 -11.52 -5.43
CA ARG A 95 16.13 -11.41 -5.23
C ARG A 95 16.69 -10.28 -6.08
N HIS A 96 17.64 -9.54 -5.53
CA HIS A 96 18.46 -8.57 -6.26
C HIS A 96 19.60 -9.31 -6.95
N PHE A 97 19.62 -9.36 -8.28
CA PHE A 97 20.60 -10.16 -9.05
C PHE A 97 22.04 -9.84 -8.66
N GLY A 98 22.39 -8.55 -8.55
CA GLY A 98 23.77 -8.12 -8.29
C GLY A 98 24.25 -8.32 -6.84
N SER A 99 23.35 -8.27 -5.86
CA SER A 99 23.74 -8.34 -4.43
C SER A 99 23.31 -9.63 -3.73
N GLY A 100 22.48 -10.45 -4.36
CA GLY A 100 21.85 -11.61 -3.74
C GLY A 100 20.84 -11.26 -2.63
N ARG A 101 20.60 -9.97 -2.35
CA ARG A 101 19.67 -9.52 -1.30
C ARG A 101 18.27 -10.04 -1.58
N ILE A 102 17.66 -10.70 -0.60
CA ILE A 102 16.27 -11.16 -0.70
C ILE A 102 15.35 -10.06 -0.16
N ALA A 103 14.28 -9.79 -0.89
CA ALA A 103 13.22 -8.90 -0.47
C ALA A 103 11.86 -9.58 -0.64
N ALA A 104 10.99 -9.46 0.37
CA ALA A 104 9.63 -9.95 0.30
C ALA A 104 8.65 -8.87 0.71
N ILE A 105 7.47 -8.89 0.10
CA ILE A 105 6.32 -8.08 0.49
C ILE A 105 5.14 -9.02 0.77
N VAL A 106 4.48 -8.75 1.89
CA VAL A 106 3.24 -9.38 2.31
C VAL A 106 2.16 -8.33 2.26
N CYS A 107 1.06 -8.62 1.58
CA CYS A 107 -0.13 -7.79 1.55
C CYS A 107 -1.31 -8.55 2.16
N HIS A 108 -1.74 -8.14 3.36
CA HIS A 108 -2.93 -8.68 4.00
C HIS A 108 -4.11 -7.75 3.74
N TYR A 109 -5.05 -8.21 2.93
CA TYR A 109 -6.26 -7.48 2.56
C TYR A 109 -7.50 -8.30 2.97
N PRO A 110 -8.59 -7.66 3.44
CA PRO A 110 -9.74 -8.39 3.95
C PRO A 110 -10.42 -9.24 2.85
N ASP A 111 -10.66 -10.53 3.13
CA ASP A 111 -11.30 -11.48 2.19
C ASP A 111 -12.75 -11.08 1.87
N ASP A 112 -13.40 -10.33 2.77
CA ASP A 112 -14.75 -9.79 2.64
C ASP A 112 -14.85 -8.63 1.63
N VAL A 113 -13.72 -8.07 1.19
CA VAL A 113 -13.67 -7.02 0.17
C VAL A 113 -13.15 -7.60 -1.15
N THR A 114 -14.08 -8.03 -2.01
CA THR A 114 -13.79 -8.90 -3.16
C THR A 114 -13.52 -8.18 -4.49
N VAL A 115 -13.75 -6.87 -4.57
CA VAL A 115 -13.64 -6.11 -5.84
C VAL A 115 -12.60 -5.00 -5.74
N SER A 116 -12.97 -3.89 -5.12
CA SER A 116 -12.15 -2.71 -4.89
C SER A 116 -12.42 -2.20 -3.48
N VAL A 117 -11.55 -1.30 -3.01
CA VAL A 117 -11.80 -0.57 -1.76
C VAL A 117 -13.16 0.14 -1.89
N PRO A 118 -14.07 0.00 -0.92
CA PRO A 118 -15.33 0.74 -0.93
C PRO A 118 -15.06 2.25 -0.97
N ALA A 119 -15.65 2.91 -1.97
CA ALA A 119 -15.52 4.36 -2.11
C ALA A 119 -16.21 5.07 -0.93
N SER A 120 -15.55 6.12 -0.43
CA SER A 120 -15.99 6.94 0.69
C SER A 120 -16.16 8.38 0.24
N PHE A 121 -17.16 8.58 -0.63
CA PHE A 121 -17.58 9.91 -1.05
C PHE A 121 -18.36 10.61 0.09
N ASP A 122 -18.26 11.94 0.13
CA ASP A 122 -19.03 12.85 1.01
C ASP A 122 -18.74 12.75 2.53
N SER A 123 -18.25 11.60 3.03
CA SER A 123 -17.87 11.40 4.43
C SER A 123 -16.71 10.43 4.61
N ARG A 124 -16.02 10.51 5.76
CA ARG A 124 -14.93 9.59 6.13
C ARG A 124 -15.40 8.25 6.69
N GLU A 125 -16.69 8.11 6.99
CA GLU A 125 -17.23 6.97 7.75
C GLU A 125 -17.01 5.62 7.05
N VAL A 126 -17.17 5.58 5.72
CA VAL A 126 -16.96 4.35 4.95
C VAL A 126 -15.47 3.98 4.97
N ALA A 127 -14.58 4.94 4.71
CA ALA A 127 -13.13 4.74 4.77
C ALA A 127 -12.66 4.28 6.16
N ASP A 128 -13.19 4.88 7.23
CA ASP A 128 -12.93 4.50 8.61
C ASP A 128 -13.36 3.06 8.89
N ARG A 129 -14.58 2.70 8.48
CA ARG A 129 -15.11 1.34 8.65
C ARG A 129 -14.32 0.33 7.83
N THR A 130 -13.96 0.62 6.58
CA THR A 130 -13.13 -0.27 5.76
C THR A 130 -11.74 -0.46 6.38
N GLN A 131 -11.15 0.57 6.97
CA GLN A 131 -9.88 0.42 7.71
C GLN A 131 -10.02 -0.50 8.95
N GLN A 132 -11.24 -0.72 9.42
CA GLN A 132 -11.58 -1.58 10.56
C GLN A 132 -12.00 -2.99 10.15
N THR A 133 -12.35 -3.23 8.88
CA THR A 133 -12.76 -4.56 8.38
C THR A 133 -11.60 -5.52 8.26
N GLY A 134 -11.86 -6.82 8.40
CA GLY A 134 -10.88 -7.89 8.28
C GLY A 134 -10.48 -8.52 9.63
N THR A 135 -9.81 -9.66 9.56
CA THR A 135 -9.37 -10.42 10.73
C THR A 135 -7.86 -10.40 10.88
N VAL A 136 -7.37 -10.48 12.12
CA VAL A 136 -5.94 -10.63 12.39
C VAL A 136 -5.51 -12.03 12.00
N ARG A 137 -4.57 -12.14 11.05
CA ARG A 137 -3.99 -13.41 10.60
C ARG A 137 -2.53 -13.50 11.03
N PRO A 138 -2.13 -14.48 11.87
CA PRO A 138 -0.73 -14.67 12.21
C PRO A 138 0.02 -15.18 10.99
N LEU A 139 1.03 -14.43 10.54
CA LEU A 139 1.93 -14.87 9.48
C LEU A 139 3.17 -15.52 10.10
N LYS A 140 3.44 -16.77 9.72
CA LYS A 140 4.68 -17.47 10.07
C LYS A 140 5.59 -17.57 8.85
N LEU A 141 6.69 -16.83 8.87
CA LEU A 141 7.74 -16.93 7.86
C LEU A 141 8.92 -17.73 8.41
N ALA A 142 9.30 -18.80 7.71
CA ALA A 142 10.50 -19.58 8.02
C ALA A 142 11.59 -19.25 7.00
N LEU A 143 12.65 -18.59 7.47
CA LEU A 143 13.83 -18.28 6.65
C LEU A 143 14.88 -19.36 6.89
N GLN A 144 15.35 -19.99 5.81
CA GLN A 144 16.34 -21.08 5.87
C GLN A 144 17.54 -20.71 5.00
N ASN A 145 18.67 -21.38 5.25
CA ASN A 145 19.91 -21.23 4.48
C ASN A 145 20.43 -19.78 4.43
N LEU A 146 20.29 -19.05 5.54
CA LEU A 146 20.85 -17.71 5.68
C LEU A 146 22.34 -17.79 6.01
N ALA A 147 23.13 -16.85 5.48
CA ALA A 147 24.51 -16.67 5.91
C ALA A 147 24.58 -16.39 7.42
N ALA A 148 25.69 -16.81 8.05
CA ALA A 148 25.96 -16.43 9.43
C ALA A 148 25.99 -14.90 9.54
N ALA A 149 25.29 -14.34 10.53
CA ALA A 149 25.09 -12.89 10.73
C ALA A 149 24.21 -12.16 9.70
N ALA A 150 23.38 -12.87 8.94
CA ALA A 150 22.40 -12.24 8.05
C ALA A 150 21.49 -11.24 8.81
N VAL A 151 21.35 -10.03 8.28
CA VAL A 151 20.52 -8.98 8.86
C VAL A 151 19.14 -9.02 8.22
N VAL A 152 18.12 -9.13 9.06
CA VAL A 152 16.72 -9.10 8.67
C VAL A 152 16.11 -7.77 9.09
N ARG A 153 15.58 -7.00 8.13
CA ARG A 153 14.81 -5.78 8.39
C ARG A 153 13.34 -6.03 8.05
N VAL A 154 12.47 -5.72 9.01
CA VAL A 154 11.02 -5.72 8.83
C VAL A 154 10.53 -4.29 8.85
N GLU A 155 9.71 -3.91 7.86
CA GLU A 155 8.97 -2.66 7.84
C GLU A 155 7.48 -2.99 7.73
N ILE A 156 6.63 -2.29 8.50
CA ILE A 156 5.19 -2.53 8.54
C ILE A 156 4.47 -1.23 8.19
N LEU A 157 3.52 -1.32 7.26
CA LEU A 157 2.53 -0.30 6.95
C LEU A 157 1.19 -0.82 7.46
N ASP A 158 0.66 -0.18 8.50
CA ASP A 158 -0.65 -0.47 9.09
C ASP A 158 -1.24 0.84 9.66
N PRO A 159 -2.47 0.85 10.16
CA PRO A 159 -3.07 2.10 10.69
C PRO A 159 -2.29 2.73 11.86
N GLN A 160 -1.40 2.00 12.53
CA GLN A 160 -0.53 2.51 13.60
C GLN A 160 0.84 2.96 13.07
N HIS A 161 1.23 2.53 11.86
CA HIS A 161 2.54 2.75 11.26
C HIS A 161 2.39 3.20 9.79
N GLY A 162 2.52 4.50 9.52
CA GLY A 162 2.51 5.05 8.14
C GLY A 162 1.12 5.38 7.59
N ALA A 163 0.07 5.33 8.41
CA ALA A 163 -1.11 6.15 8.20
C ALA A 163 -0.72 7.62 8.45
N GLY A 164 -1.09 8.54 7.56
CA GLY A 164 -0.86 9.98 7.75
C GLY A 164 -1.52 10.53 9.03
N ALA A 165 -1.54 11.86 9.19
CA ALA A 165 -1.82 12.58 10.44
C ALA A 165 -3.13 12.24 11.21
N ASP A 166 -4.05 11.46 10.64
CA ASP A 166 -5.25 10.97 11.33
C ASP A 166 -4.93 9.68 12.14
N HIS A 167 -4.37 9.89 13.33
CA HIS A 167 -3.97 8.84 14.25
C HIS A 167 -5.19 8.17 14.92
N TYR A 168 -5.64 7.02 14.40
CA TYR A 168 -6.55 6.10 15.12
C TYR A 168 -5.96 4.67 15.14
N PRO A 169 -5.84 4.03 16.32
CA PRO A 169 -5.10 2.77 16.44
C PRO A 169 -5.92 1.55 15.98
N MET A 170 -5.78 1.06 14.73
CA MET A 170 -6.59 -0.09 14.23
C MET A 170 -5.86 -1.13 13.35
N ARG A 171 -6.48 -2.31 13.17
CA ARG A 171 -5.76 -3.60 13.25
C ARG A 171 -5.66 -4.48 12.00
N SER A 172 -6.32 -4.20 10.88
CA SER A 172 -6.59 -5.26 9.90
C SER A 172 -5.87 -5.17 8.55
N CYS A 173 -5.81 -4.03 7.86
CA CYS A 173 -5.06 -3.94 6.59
C CYS A 173 -3.57 -3.70 6.85
N ARG A 174 -2.69 -4.56 6.31
CA ARG A 174 -1.24 -4.45 6.56
C ARG A 174 -0.43 -4.80 5.31
N CYS A 175 0.56 -3.97 5.01
CA CYS A 175 1.69 -4.38 4.19
C CYS A 175 2.90 -4.57 5.08
N ALA A 176 3.57 -5.72 4.99
CA ALA A 176 4.83 -5.95 5.68
C ALA A 176 5.91 -6.27 4.66
N ARG A 177 7.04 -5.57 4.75
CA ARG A 177 8.21 -5.81 3.92
C ARG A 177 9.31 -6.44 4.76
N LEU A 178 9.94 -7.45 4.19
CA LEU A 178 11.10 -8.12 4.74
C LEU A 178 12.29 -7.90 3.78
N ALA A 179 13.43 -7.48 4.30
CA ALA A 179 14.69 -7.53 3.55
C ALA A 179 15.74 -8.29 4.33
N ILE A 180 16.44 -9.17 3.63
CA ILE A 180 17.49 -10.02 4.20
C ILE A 180 18.78 -9.74 3.45
N ARG A 181 19.79 -9.29 4.19
CA ARG A 181 21.14 -9.07 3.68
C ARG A 181 22.06 -10.13 4.26
N GLY A 182 22.74 -10.87 3.39
CA GLY A 182 23.81 -11.80 3.76
C GLY A 182 25.12 -11.08 4.07
#